data_AF-A0A800ESR9-F1
#
_entry.id   AF-A0A800ESR9-F1
#
_cell.length_a   1.000
_cell.length_b   1.000
_cell.length_c   1.000
_cell.angle_alpha   90.00
_cell.angle_beta   90.00
_cell.angle_gamma   90.00
#
_symmetry.space_group_name_H-M   'P 1'
#
loop_
_entity.id
_entity.type
_entity.pdbx_description
1 polymer ?
#
loop_
_entity_poly.entity_id
_entity_poly.type
_entity_poly.pdbx_seq_one_letter_code
_entity_poly.pdbx_strand_id
1 'polypeptide(L)'
;MLENAILRRTMNTVPRLKDSIRIRRESAERFIVQPTEGGEDLPLSASGYDLLCRMDGVSDEAAVRQAFGERWNTALSKDELTDWIAELDRIDAFVRNSRAIAALRHLALQGIGFRGARAERRGSTREGERRAEVESRAEWFDHAIVLLNNGQVEESTRLFGRFASEEPGDLRLQELARHLKSVVLDDLPPHGERRDLSWAVFDEALADKLYKLPADYLPLFEEAATEVADEVTAPRPSGDEEVA
;
A
#
# COMPACT_ATOMS: atom_id res chain seq x y z
N MET A 1 28.44 -4.60 12.52
CA MET A 1 28.81 -5.96 12.08
C MET A 1 27.83 -7.04 12.53
N LEU A 2 27.26 -6.99 13.74
CA LEU A 2 26.27 -7.99 14.20
C LEU A 2 24.91 -7.93 13.46
N GLU A 3 24.39 -6.74 13.11
CA GLU A 3 23.11 -6.61 12.36
C GLU A 3 23.17 -7.26 10.96
N ASN A 4 24.29 -7.11 10.25
CA ASN A 4 24.46 -7.72 8.93
C ASN A 4 24.50 -9.26 8.99
N ALA A 5 25.02 -9.84 10.08
CA ALA A 5 25.02 -11.29 10.28
C ALA A 5 23.62 -11.85 10.59
N ILE A 6 22.74 -11.04 11.20
CA ILE A 6 21.35 -11.41 11.50
C ILE A 6 20.50 -11.33 10.22
N LEU A 7 20.63 -10.25 9.44
CA LEU A 7 19.93 -10.11 8.14
C LEU A 7 20.25 -11.27 7.19
N ARG A 8 21.51 -11.71 7.12
CA ARG A 8 21.95 -12.83 6.27
C ARG A 8 21.31 -14.18 6.62
N ARG A 9 20.85 -14.39 7.86
CA ARG A 9 20.31 -15.69 8.31
C ARG A 9 18.78 -15.81 8.26
N THR A 10 18.02 -14.72 8.24
CA THR A 10 16.56 -14.77 8.50
C THR A 10 15.69 -13.88 7.59
N MET A 11 16.23 -13.29 6.53
CA MET A 11 15.41 -12.48 5.62
C MET A 11 14.49 -13.38 4.77
N ASN A 12 13.28 -13.61 5.28
CA ASN A 12 12.23 -14.35 4.55
C ASN A 12 11.44 -13.43 3.61
N THR A 13 11.29 -12.16 3.99
CA THR A 13 10.52 -11.14 3.25
C THR A 13 11.45 -9.98 2.92
N VAL A 14 11.34 -9.42 1.72
CA VAL A 14 12.11 -8.25 1.32
C VAL A 14 11.64 -7.00 2.08
N PRO A 15 12.52 -6.01 2.33
CA PRO A 15 12.12 -4.78 3.01
C PRO A 15 11.18 -3.91 2.15
N ARG A 16 10.49 -2.98 2.82
CA ARG A 16 9.62 -2.00 2.18
C ARG A 16 10.40 -0.71 1.87
N LEU A 17 10.42 -0.27 0.62
CA LEU A 17 11.00 1.00 0.22
C LEU A 17 10.21 2.19 0.75
N LYS A 18 10.89 3.25 1.21
CA LYS A 18 10.26 4.51 1.59
C LYS A 18 9.69 5.26 0.39
N ASP A 19 8.63 6.02 0.64
CA ASP A 19 8.10 6.94 -0.37
C ASP A 19 8.89 8.23 -0.50
N SER A 20 9.62 8.63 0.54
CA SER A 20 10.45 9.82 0.57
C SER A 20 11.69 9.76 -0.34
N ILE A 21 12.10 8.58 -0.80
CA ILE A 21 13.24 8.41 -1.69
C ILE A 21 12.91 8.92 -3.08
N ARG A 22 13.84 9.64 -3.70
CA ARG A 22 13.71 10.04 -5.10
C ARG A 22 14.50 9.11 -5.99
N ILE A 23 13.94 8.81 -7.16
CA ILE A 23 14.61 7.97 -8.16
C ILE A 23 14.57 8.72 -9.48
N ARG A 24 15.74 9.09 -9.99
CA ARG A 24 15.91 9.82 -11.23
C ARG A 24 16.49 8.90 -12.29
N ARG A 25 15.91 8.89 -13.48
CA ARG A 25 16.48 8.20 -14.63
C ARG A 25 17.50 9.10 -15.32
N GLU A 26 18.73 8.63 -15.50
CA GLU A 26 19.77 9.34 -16.28
C GLU A 26 19.83 8.86 -17.72
N SER A 27 19.62 7.55 -17.94
CA SER A 27 19.62 6.95 -19.27
C SER A 27 18.72 5.71 -19.30
N ALA A 28 18.73 4.98 -20.43
CA ALA A 28 18.02 3.71 -20.52
C ALA A 28 18.46 2.71 -19.44
N GLU A 29 19.76 2.70 -19.13
CA GLU A 29 20.44 1.70 -18.30
C GLU A 29 20.89 2.22 -16.94
N ARG A 30 20.71 3.51 -16.67
CA ARG A 30 21.25 4.18 -15.48
C ARG A 30 20.19 4.99 -14.75
N PHE A 31 20.06 4.71 -13.47
CA PHE A 31 19.17 5.37 -12.53
C PHE A 31 19.98 5.87 -11.34
N ILE A 32 19.45 6.85 -10.62
CA ILE A 32 20.03 7.37 -9.39
C ILE A 32 18.97 7.39 -8.31
N VAL A 33 19.29 6.80 -7.16
CA VAL A 33 18.51 6.88 -5.95
C VAL A 33 19.06 8.01 -5.09
N GLN A 34 18.21 8.98 -4.76
CA GLN A 34 18.57 10.12 -3.94
C GLN A 34 17.86 9.99 -2.58
N PRO A 35 18.61 9.91 -1.47
CA PRO A 35 18.04 9.92 -0.14
C PRO A 35 17.41 11.28 0.17
N THR A 36 16.40 11.28 1.05
CA THR A 36 15.65 12.49 1.40
C THR A 36 16.47 13.46 2.27
N GLU A 37 17.37 12.95 3.11
CA GLU A 37 18.08 13.71 4.15
C GLU A 37 19.55 14.01 3.80
N GLY A 38 19.84 14.39 2.55
CA GLY A 38 21.15 14.93 2.18
C GLY A 38 22.31 13.92 2.14
N GLY A 39 22.02 12.65 1.85
CA GLY A 39 23.03 11.60 1.62
C GLY A 39 23.56 11.56 0.18
N GLU A 40 24.52 10.65 -0.06
CA GLU A 40 25.10 10.45 -1.38
C GLU A 40 24.13 9.78 -2.34
N ASP A 41 24.11 10.27 -3.58
CA ASP A 41 23.38 9.68 -4.70
C ASP A 41 23.90 8.26 -4.98
N LEU A 42 23.01 7.27 -4.96
CA LEU A 42 23.37 5.88 -5.25
C LEU A 42 23.00 5.53 -6.70
N PRO A 43 23.98 5.28 -7.59
CA PRO A 43 23.69 4.86 -8.95
C PRO A 43 23.17 3.41 -8.97
N LEU A 44 22.16 3.16 -9.79
CA LEU A 44 21.60 1.84 -10.06
C LEU A 44 21.62 1.54 -11.57
N SER A 45 21.87 0.28 -11.90
CA SER A 45 21.61 -0.28 -13.23
C SER A 45 20.10 -0.41 -13.47
N ALA A 46 19.69 -0.71 -14.70
CA ALA A 46 18.29 -1.07 -15.00
C ALA A 46 17.81 -2.31 -14.21
N SER A 47 18.70 -3.29 -13.98
CA SER A 47 18.39 -4.46 -13.16
C SER A 47 18.26 -4.11 -11.68
N GLY A 48 19.13 -3.24 -11.15
CA GLY A 48 19.00 -2.72 -9.79
C GLY A 48 17.71 -1.92 -9.60
N TYR A 49 17.29 -1.14 -10.60
CA TYR A 49 16.00 -0.43 -10.58
C TYR A 49 14.80 -1.39 -10.60
N ASP A 50 14.83 -2.47 -11.41
CA ASP A 50 13.79 -3.50 -11.38
C ASP A 50 13.70 -4.18 -10.01
N LEU A 51 14.85 -4.50 -9.42
CA LEU A 51 14.93 -5.09 -8.09
C LEU A 51 14.37 -4.14 -7.02
N LEU A 52 14.68 -2.85 -7.11
CA LEU A 52 14.16 -1.80 -6.22
C LEU A 52 12.63 -1.72 -6.27
N CYS A 53 12.03 -1.85 -7.46
CA CYS A 53 10.58 -1.85 -7.63
C CYS A 53 9.88 -3.05 -6.97
N ARG A 54 10.64 -4.09 -6.60
CA ARG A 54 10.13 -5.29 -5.92
C ARG A 54 10.29 -5.24 -4.41
N MET A 55 10.90 -4.18 -3.85
CA MET A 55 11.07 -3.97 -2.41
C MET A 55 9.75 -3.49 -1.76
N ASP A 56 8.77 -4.39 -1.73
CA ASP A 56 7.39 -4.08 -1.38
C ASP A 56 7.03 -4.39 0.08
N GLY A 57 7.95 -4.95 0.88
CA GLY A 57 7.69 -5.31 2.28
C GLY A 57 6.80 -6.56 2.48
N VAL A 58 6.39 -7.23 1.41
CA VAL A 58 5.40 -8.32 1.44
C VAL A 58 5.91 -9.56 0.71
N SER A 59 6.61 -9.37 -0.41
CA SER A 59 7.13 -10.44 -1.24
C SER A 59 8.23 -11.23 -0.53
N ASP A 60 8.20 -12.55 -0.71
CA ASP A 60 9.23 -13.43 -0.20
C ASP A 60 10.54 -13.22 -0.97
N GLU A 61 11.66 -13.29 -0.25
CA GLU A 61 13.01 -13.12 -0.80
C GLU A 61 13.27 -14.07 -1.99
N ALA A 62 12.94 -15.35 -1.81
CA ALA A 62 13.13 -16.36 -2.85
C ALA A 62 12.31 -16.06 -4.12
N ALA A 63 11.08 -15.56 -3.96
CA ALA A 63 10.22 -15.19 -5.08
C ALA A 63 10.78 -13.99 -5.85
N VAL A 64 11.32 -13.00 -5.13
CA VAL A 64 11.99 -11.83 -5.74
C VAL A 64 13.21 -12.26 -6.55
N ARG A 65 14.07 -13.14 -6.00
CA ARG A 65 15.25 -13.63 -6.73
C ARG A 65 14.88 -14.45 -7.95
N GLN A 66 13.87 -15.33 -7.84
CA GLN A 66 13.38 -16.10 -8.99
C GLN A 66 12.90 -15.18 -10.11
N ALA A 67 12.01 -14.24 -9.80
CA ALA A 67 11.43 -13.35 -10.78
C ALA A 67 12.46 -12.37 -11.38
N PHE A 68 13.50 -12.01 -10.61
CA PHE A 68 14.65 -11.28 -11.14
C PHE A 68 15.40 -12.12 -12.17
N GLY A 69 15.67 -13.39 -11.87
CA GLY A 69 16.42 -14.27 -12.77
C GLY A 69 15.68 -14.62 -14.05
N GLU A 70 14.35 -14.80 -13.99
CA GLU A 70 13.50 -14.97 -15.17
C GLU A 70 13.55 -13.75 -16.09
N ARG A 71 13.53 -12.53 -15.52
CA ARG A 71 13.52 -11.28 -16.31
C ARG A 71 14.88 -10.95 -16.93
N TRP A 72 15.96 -11.13 -16.17
CA TRP A 72 17.30 -10.68 -16.56
C TRP A 72 18.20 -11.81 -17.07
N ASN A 73 17.67 -13.04 -17.13
CA ASN A 73 18.41 -14.24 -17.53
C ASN A 73 19.75 -14.38 -16.78
N THR A 74 19.73 -14.11 -15.48
CA THR A 74 20.91 -14.15 -14.60
C THR A 74 20.52 -14.64 -13.21
N ALA A 75 21.43 -15.31 -12.50
CA ALA A 75 21.18 -15.72 -11.14
C ALA A 75 21.47 -14.56 -10.18
N LEU A 76 20.57 -14.29 -9.24
CA LEU A 76 20.83 -13.42 -8.09
C LEU A 76 20.95 -14.31 -6.87
N SER A 77 22.13 -14.39 -6.26
CA SER A 77 22.35 -15.14 -5.02
C SER A 77 21.70 -14.44 -3.83
N LYS A 78 21.48 -15.18 -2.74
CA LYS A 78 20.91 -14.60 -1.51
C LYS A 78 21.85 -13.57 -0.89
N ASP A 79 23.16 -13.84 -0.94
CA ASP A 79 24.18 -12.95 -0.41
C ASP A 79 24.27 -11.66 -1.22
N GLU A 80 24.22 -11.74 -2.56
CA GLU A 80 24.17 -10.55 -3.43
C GLU A 80 22.94 -9.69 -3.16
N LEU A 81 21.75 -10.29 -3.03
CA LEU A 81 20.54 -9.55 -2.69
C LEU A 81 20.65 -8.90 -1.29
N THR A 82 21.21 -9.62 -0.32
CA THR A 82 21.38 -9.12 1.05
C THR A 82 22.35 -7.95 1.09
N ASP A 83 23.49 -8.06 0.40
CA ASP A 83 24.50 -7.00 0.34
C ASP A 83 23.98 -5.78 -0.41
N TRP A 84 23.19 -5.98 -1.47
CA TRP A 84 22.52 -4.91 -2.21
C TRP A 84 21.45 -4.19 -1.35
N ILE A 85 20.67 -4.93 -0.57
CA ILE A 85 19.74 -4.34 0.41
C ILE A 85 20.51 -3.57 1.48
N ALA A 86 21.62 -4.10 1.99
CA ALA A 86 22.43 -3.41 2.99
C ALA A 86 23.01 -2.08 2.46
N GLU A 87 23.30 -1.99 1.16
CA GLU A 87 23.69 -0.73 0.52
C GLU A 87 22.58 0.31 0.49
N LEU A 88 21.36 -0.09 0.14
CA LEU A 88 20.20 0.79 0.21
C LEU A 88 19.84 1.18 1.64
N ASP A 89 20.01 0.28 2.60
CA ASP A 89 19.74 0.57 4.01
C ASP A 89 20.69 1.65 4.57
N ARG A 90 21.93 1.73 4.07
CA ARG A 90 22.90 2.79 4.42
C ARG A 90 22.41 4.20 4.06
N ILE A 91 21.58 4.33 3.02
CA ILE A 91 20.95 5.60 2.63
C ILE A 91 19.53 5.73 3.19
N ASP A 92 19.20 4.93 4.21
CA ASP A 92 17.90 4.92 4.89
C ASP A 92 16.72 4.69 3.93
N ALA A 93 16.91 3.78 2.98
CA ALA A 93 15.95 3.55 1.92
C ALA A 93 14.67 2.81 2.37
N PHE A 94 14.67 2.21 3.56
CA PHE A 94 13.61 1.28 3.96
C PHE A 94 12.83 1.75 5.17
N VAL A 95 11.55 1.39 5.20
CA VAL A 95 10.69 1.64 6.37
C VAL A 95 11.23 0.83 7.55
N ARG A 96 11.58 1.51 8.65
CA ARG A 96 12.06 0.86 9.90
C ARG A 96 10.97 0.71 10.95
N ASN A 97 9.88 1.48 10.84
CA ASN A 97 8.79 1.44 11.81
C ASN A 97 8.00 0.13 11.66
N SER A 98 8.12 -0.76 12.65
CA SER A 98 7.46 -2.08 12.65
C SER A 98 5.94 -1.99 12.61
N ARG A 99 5.35 -0.96 13.25
CA ARG A 99 3.89 -0.72 13.21
C ARG A 99 3.45 -0.27 11.81
N ALA A 100 4.24 0.55 11.14
CA ALA A 100 3.97 0.93 9.75
C ALA A 100 4.00 -0.28 8.82
N ILE A 101 5.02 -1.15 8.97
CA ILE A 101 5.14 -2.39 8.20
C ILE A 101 3.93 -3.30 8.47
N ALA A 102 3.54 -3.47 9.74
CA ALA A 102 2.39 -4.26 10.12
C ALA A 102 1.08 -3.71 9.51
N ALA A 103 0.89 -2.40 9.54
CA ALA A 103 -0.25 -1.73 8.92
C ALA A 103 -0.29 -1.95 7.40
N LEU A 104 0.82 -1.69 6.70
CA LEU A 104 0.92 -1.91 5.25
C LEU A 104 0.68 -3.37 4.86
N ARG A 105 1.23 -4.32 5.64
CA ARG A 105 1.00 -5.75 5.44
C ARG A 105 -0.48 -6.10 5.65
N HIS A 106 -1.11 -5.55 6.69
CA HIS A 106 -2.54 -5.74 6.93
C HIS A 106 -3.35 -5.26 5.72
N LEU A 107 -3.10 -4.04 5.23
CA LEU A 107 -3.77 -3.49 4.04
C LEU A 107 -3.59 -4.40 2.81
N ALA A 108 -2.38 -4.92 2.58
CA ALA A 108 -2.10 -5.80 1.45
C ALA A 108 -2.90 -7.12 1.56
N LEU A 109 -3.00 -7.70 2.77
CA LEU A 109 -3.80 -8.90 3.03
C LEU A 109 -5.30 -8.68 2.82
N GLN A 110 -5.79 -7.44 2.99
CA GLN A 110 -7.18 -7.07 2.67
C GLN A 110 -7.43 -6.87 1.17
N GLY A 111 -6.46 -7.21 0.32
CA GLY A 111 -6.54 -6.98 -1.13
C GLY A 111 -6.54 -5.49 -1.49
N ILE A 112 -6.18 -4.61 -0.55
CA ILE A 112 -6.08 -3.19 -0.82
C ILE A 112 -4.77 -2.97 -1.56
N GLY A 113 -4.91 -2.92 -2.89
CA GLY A 113 -3.83 -2.52 -3.77
C GLY A 113 -3.51 -1.06 -3.56
N PHE A 114 -2.67 -0.75 -2.59
CA PHE A 114 -1.96 0.51 -2.62
C PHE A 114 -0.88 0.36 -3.68
N ARG A 115 -0.93 1.22 -4.70
CA ARG A 115 0.14 1.36 -5.69
C ARG A 115 1.43 1.59 -4.89
N GLY A 116 2.24 0.54 -4.76
CA GLY A 116 3.39 0.55 -3.86
C GLY A 116 4.40 1.62 -4.26
N ALA A 117 5.58 1.56 -3.65
CA ALA A 117 6.75 2.35 -4.03
C ALA A 117 7.28 1.99 -5.44
N ARG A 118 6.39 1.88 -6.44
CA ARG A 118 6.75 1.84 -7.86
C ARG A 118 7.41 3.17 -8.16
N ALA A 119 8.72 3.08 -8.32
CA ALA A 119 9.57 4.13 -8.84
C ALA A 119 9.04 4.75 -10.16
N GLU A 120 8.16 4.05 -10.89
CA GLU A 120 7.43 4.56 -12.05
C GLU A 120 6.59 5.84 -11.78
N ARG A 121 6.06 6.05 -10.55
CA ARG A 121 5.37 7.32 -10.25
C ARG A 121 6.32 8.51 -10.18
N ARG A 122 7.63 8.28 -10.00
CA ARG A 122 8.64 9.30 -9.67
C ARG A 122 9.29 9.92 -10.92
N GLY A 123 8.92 9.45 -12.11
CA GLY A 123 9.38 9.98 -13.40
C GLY A 123 8.55 11.14 -13.97
N SER A 124 7.37 11.45 -13.42
CA SER A 124 6.56 12.59 -13.86
C SER A 124 6.69 13.76 -12.88
N THR A 125 7.46 14.75 -13.28
CA THR A 125 7.57 16.10 -12.72
C THR A 125 6.20 16.66 -12.33
N ARG A 126 5.91 16.76 -11.02
CA ARG A 126 4.85 17.61 -10.43
C ARG A 126 4.97 17.73 -8.91
N GLU A 127 6.20 17.74 -8.38
CA GLU A 127 6.44 17.89 -6.93
C GLU A 127 6.45 19.36 -6.46
N GLY A 128 6.29 20.33 -7.37
CA GLY A 128 6.29 21.76 -7.03
C GLY A 128 4.96 22.31 -6.50
N GLU A 129 3.83 21.63 -6.70
CA GLU A 129 2.49 22.24 -6.51
C GLU A 129 1.59 21.54 -5.48
N ARG A 130 1.95 20.36 -4.96
CA ARG A 130 1.10 19.59 -4.02
C ARG A 130 1.17 20.03 -2.55
N ARG A 131 1.34 21.32 -2.30
CA ARG A 131 1.13 21.91 -0.96
C ARG A 131 -0.20 22.68 -0.84
N ALA A 132 -1.02 22.70 -1.90
CA ALA A 132 -2.35 23.28 -1.89
C ALA A 132 -3.40 22.18 -2.09
N GLU A 133 -4.37 22.17 -1.18
CA GLU A 133 -5.68 21.48 -1.20
C GLU A 133 -5.73 20.02 -1.72
N VAL A 134 -5.94 19.09 -0.79
CA VAL A 134 -6.26 17.69 -1.10
C VAL A 134 -7.74 17.62 -1.52
N GLU A 135 -8.02 17.70 -2.81
CA GLU A 135 -9.37 17.94 -3.36
C GLU A 135 -10.18 16.66 -3.65
N SER A 136 -9.63 15.44 -3.53
CA SER A 136 -10.39 14.21 -3.78
C SER A 136 -10.12 13.05 -2.81
N ARG A 137 -11.15 12.20 -2.58
CA ARG A 137 -11.10 11.00 -1.71
C ARG A 137 -9.88 10.09 -1.97
N ALA A 138 -9.51 9.93 -3.24
CA ALA A 138 -8.36 9.12 -3.64
C ALA A 138 -7.01 9.71 -3.17
N GLU A 139 -6.91 11.03 -3.08
CA GLU A 139 -5.67 11.72 -2.68
C GLU A 139 -5.44 11.64 -1.17
N TRP A 140 -6.50 11.61 -0.36
CA TRP A 140 -6.41 11.41 1.09
C TRP A 140 -5.91 10.01 1.43
N PHE A 141 -6.50 8.99 0.78
CA PHE A 141 -6.06 7.61 0.94
C PHE A 141 -4.60 7.44 0.51
N ASP A 142 -4.24 7.95 -0.68
CA ASP A 142 -2.86 7.92 -1.16
C ASP A 142 -1.91 8.66 -0.20
N HIS A 143 -2.31 9.79 0.37
CA HIS A 143 -1.50 10.52 1.35
C HIS A 143 -1.30 9.71 2.64
N ALA A 144 -2.34 9.05 3.15
CA ALA A 144 -2.25 8.20 4.33
C ALA A 144 -1.30 7.02 4.11
N ILE A 145 -1.28 6.44 2.91
CA ILE A 145 -0.35 5.40 2.51
C ILE A 145 1.10 5.93 2.44
N VAL A 146 1.31 7.13 1.88
CA VAL A 146 2.64 7.77 1.83
C VAL A 146 3.19 7.96 3.25
N LEU A 147 2.35 8.40 4.18
CA LEU A 147 2.73 8.55 5.59
C LEU A 147 3.17 7.20 6.19
N LEU A 148 2.43 6.10 5.93
CA LEU A 148 2.86 4.76 6.35
C LEU A 148 4.18 4.32 5.70
N ASN A 149 4.34 4.54 4.39
CA ASN A 149 5.59 4.23 3.69
C ASN A 149 6.76 5.11 4.16
N ASN A 150 6.52 6.17 4.93
CA ASN A 150 7.58 6.96 5.58
C ASN A 150 7.71 6.68 7.08
N GLY A 151 6.95 5.71 7.60
CA GLY A 151 6.95 5.36 9.02
C GLY A 151 6.19 6.33 9.93
N GLN A 152 5.41 7.25 9.37
CA GLN A 152 4.60 8.27 10.08
C GLN A 152 3.23 7.71 10.45
N VAL A 153 3.24 6.76 11.35
CA VAL A 153 2.09 5.90 11.69
C VAL A 153 0.96 6.69 12.34
N GLU A 154 1.27 7.59 13.26
CA GLU A 154 0.31 8.38 14.02
C GLU A 154 -0.42 9.39 13.13
N GLU A 155 0.33 10.06 12.24
CA GLU A 155 -0.25 10.97 11.24
C GLU A 155 -1.18 10.22 10.29
N SER A 156 -0.73 9.08 9.76
CA SER A 156 -1.55 8.24 8.89
C SER A 156 -2.84 7.79 9.57
N THR A 157 -2.74 7.31 10.82
CA THR A 157 -3.91 6.86 11.60
C THR A 157 -4.90 7.98 11.84
N ARG A 158 -4.42 9.19 12.16
CA ARG A 158 -5.27 10.37 12.30
C ARG A 158 -5.97 10.71 10.98
N LEU A 159 -5.27 10.63 9.85
CA LEU A 159 -5.84 10.91 8.54
C LEU A 159 -6.92 9.88 8.15
N PHE A 160 -6.65 8.59 8.37
CA PHE A 160 -7.65 7.52 8.18
C PHE A 160 -8.88 7.71 9.08
N GLY A 161 -8.67 8.07 10.35
CA GLY A 161 -9.77 8.34 11.28
C GLY A 161 -10.63 9.52 10.84
N ARG A 162 -10.00 10.60 10.35
CA ARG A 162 -10.71 11.75 9.79
C ARG A 162 -11.50 11.36 8.54
N PHE A 163 -10.88 10.64 7.62
CA PHE A 163 -11.53 10.18 6.39
C PHE A 163 -12.75 9.29 6.69
N ALA A 164 -12.61 8.36 7.63
CA ALA A 164 -13.73 7.51 8.09
C ALA A 164 -14.87 8.31 8.74
N SER A 165 -14.57 9.43 9.42
CA SER A 165 -15.59 10.30 10.03
C SER A 165 -16.31 11.19 9.04
N GLU A 166 -15.65 11.59 7.95
CA GLU A 166 -16.24 12.41 6.89
C GLU A 166 -17.12 11.56 5.94
N GLU A 167 -16.96 10.23 5.95
CA GLU A 167 -17.71 9.28 5.12
C GLU A 167 -18.44 8.21 5.98
N PRO A 168 -19.48 8.60 6.74
CA PRO A 168 -20.18 7.69 7.65
C PRO A 168 -20.90 6.52 6.93
N GLY A 169 -21.11 6.60 5.61
CA GLY A 169 -21.68 5.53 4.79
C GLY A 169 -20.67 4.48 4.32
N ASP A 170 -19.37 4.78 4.33
CA ASP A 170 -18.33 3.83 3.90
C ASP A 170 -17.88 2.95 5.08
N LEU A 171 -18.64 1.88 5.31
CA LEU A 171 -18.36 0.90 6.36
C LEU A 171 -16.96 0.27 6.22
N ARG A 172 -16.49 0.07 4.98
CA ARG A 172 -15.17 -0.52 4.72
C ARG A 172 -14.07 0.40 5.22
N LEU A 173 -14.18 1.69 4.95
CA LEU A 173 -13.24 2.69 5.42
C LEU A 173 -13.26 2.82 6.95
N GLN A 174 -14.43 2.72 7.58
CA GLN A 174 -14.54 2.71 9.04
C GLN A 174 -13.87 1.50 9.68
N GLU A 175 -14.08 0.30 9.13
CA GLU A 175 -13.39 -0.92 9.57
C GLU A 175 -11.88 -0.78 9.39
N LEU A 176 -11.45 -0.24 8.26
CA LEU A 176 -10.03 0.00 7.97
C LEU A 176 -9.39 0.93 9.00
N ALA A 177 -10.01 2.08 9.25
CA ALA A 177 -9.52 3.06 10.20
C ALA A 177 -9.48 2.49 11.63
N ARG A 178 -10.48 1.67 12.01
CA ARG A 178 -10.51 0.99 13.31
C ARG A 178 -9.37 -0.02 13.43
N HIS A 179 -9.13 -0.84 12.43
CA HIS A 179 -8.05 -1.83 12.44
C HIS A 179 -6.68 -1.19 12.41
N LEU A 180 -6.47 -0.15 11.61
CA LEU A 180 -5.23 0.61 11.62
C LEU A 180 -4.99 1.21 13.01
N LYS A 181 -6.00 1.81 13.64
CA LYS A 181 -5.89 2.30 15.01
C LYS A 181 -5.50 1.19 16.01
N SER A 182 -6.07 -0.02 15.88
CA SER A 182 -5.69 -1.19 16.70
C SER A 182 -4.24 -1.64 16.46
N VAL A 183 -3.80 -1.74 15.20
CA VAL A 183 -2.42 -2.09 14.82
C VAL A 183 -1.41 -1.09 15.38
N VAL A 184 -1.79 0.18 15.48
CA VAL A 184 -0.91 1.28 15.91
C VAL A 184 -0.85 1.42 17.43
N LEU A 185 -1.94 1.13 18.12
CA LEU A 185 -2.00 1.18 19.59
C LEU A 185 -1.46 -0.11 20.27
N ASP A 186 -0.88 -1.02 19.49
CA ASP A 186 -0.49 -2.38 19.92
C ASP A 186 -1.64 -3.18 20.56
N ASP A 187 -2.89 -2.77 20.30
CA ASP A 187 -4.11 -3.44 20.74
C ASP A 187 -4.52 -4.50 19.69
N LEU A 188 -3.51 -5.16 19.12
CA LEU A 188 -3.69 -6.37 18.33
C LEU A 188 -4.11 -7.47 19.30
N PRO A 189 -5.23 -8.18 19.09
CA PRO A 189 -5.41 -9.45 19.77
C PRO A 189 -4.17 -10.30 19.50
N PRO A 190 -3.55 -10.89 20.55
CA PRO A 190 -2.32 -11.66 20.40
C PRO A 190 -2.56 -12.72 19.32
N HIS A 191 -1.68 -12.75 18.32
CA HIS A 191 -1.69 -13.66 17.16
C HIS A 191 -2.60 -14.89 17.36
N GLY A 192 -3.87 -14.79 16.97
CA GLY A 192 -4.84 -15.83 17.35
C GLY A 192 -6.20 -15.67 16.70
N GLU A 193 -6.80 -14.49 16.74
CA GLU A 193 -8.00 -14.21 15.95
C GLU A 193 -7.62 -13.46 14.69
N ARG A 194 -7.17 -14.24 13.70
CA ARG A 194 -7.32 -13.85 12.30
C ARG A 194 -8.82 -13.73 12.08
N ARG A 195 -9.41 -12.56 12.39
CA ARG A 195 -10.77 -12.25 11.90
C ARG A 195 -10.63 -12.33 10.39
N ASP A 196 -11.22 -13.36 9.83
CA ASP A 196 -11.29 -13.51 8.40
C ASP A 196 -12.18 -12.36 7.92
N LEU A 197 -11.58 -11.48 7.13
CA LEU A 197 -12.20 -10.26 6.59
C LEU A 197 -12.35 -10.40 5.08
N SER A 198 -12.27 -11.62 4.56
CA SER A 198 -12.61 -11.89 3.17
C SER A 198 -14.04 -11.46 2.89
N TRP A 199 -14.33 -11.22 1.60
CA TRP A 199 -15.69 -10.97 1.14
C TRP A 199 -16.67 -12.03 1.64
N ALA A 200 -16.24 -13.29 1.77
CA ALA A 200 -17.06 -14.36 2.31
C ALA A 200 -17.50 -14.12 3.77
N VAL A 201 -16.62 -13.61 4.64
CA VAL A 201 -16.99 -13.33 6.04
C VAL A 201 -17.75 -12.03 6.19
N PHE A 202 -17.47 -11.04 5.34
CA PHE A 202 -18.33 -9.86 5.25
C PHE A 202 -19.75 -10.26 4.85
N ASP A 203 -19.89 -11.06 3.78
CA ASP A 203 -21.17 -11.56 3.29
C ASP A 203 -21.87 -12.42 4.35
N GLU A 204 -21.14 -13.25 5.10
CA GLU A 204 -21.70 -14.07 6.18
C GLU A 204 -22.18 -13.23 7.37
N ALA A 205 -21.39 -12.25 7.82
CA ALA A 205 -21.78 -11.34 8.91
C ALA A 205 -22.95 -10.42 8.50
N LEU A 206 -22.99 -10.01 7.24
CA LEU A 206 -24.08 -9.25 6.65
C LEU A 206 -25.36 -10.11 6.54
N ALA A 207 -25.23 -11.35 6.06
CA ALA A 207 -26.34 -12.29 5.99
C ALA A 207 -26.90 -12.57 7.38
N ASP A 208 -26.05 -12.79 8.39
CA ASP A 208 -26.47 -13.01 9.77
C ASP A 208 -27.26 -11.82 10.34
N LYS A 209 -26.85 -10.59 10.04
CA LYS A 209 -27.60 -9.37 10.40
C LYS A 209 -28.95 -9.29 9.69
N LEU A 210 -29.00 -9.59 8.39
CA LEU A 210 -30.25 -9.63 7.61
C LEU A 210 -31.22 -10.69 8.13
N TYR A 211 -30.72 -11.85 8.54
CA TYR A 211 -31.54 -12.92 9.12
C TYR A 211 -32.07 -12.56 10.51
N LYS A 212 -31.25 -11.94 11.37
CA LYS A 212 -31.61 -11.65 12.76
C LYS A 212 -32.45 -10.38 12.91
N LEU A 213 -32.19 -9.36 12.10
CA LEU A 213 -32.81 -8.04 12.19
C LEU A 213 -33.31 -7.57 10.80
N PRO A 214 -34.19 -8.34 10.14
CA PRO A 214 -34.64 -8.00 8.79
C PRO A 214 -35.36 -6.65 8.74
N ALA A 215 -36.12 -6.28 9.77
CA ALA A 215 -36.83 -5.00 9.79
C ALA A 215 -35.90 -3.78 9.77
N ASP A 216 -34.66 -3.92 10.29
CA ASP A 216 -33.70 -2.83 10.38
C ASP A 216 -32.82 -2.73 9.12
N TYR A 217 -32.48 -3.88 8.51
CA TYR A 217 -31.52 -3.93 7.41
C TYR A 217 -32.15 -4.10 6.03
N LEU A 218 -33.29 -4.79 5.91
CA LEU A 218 -33.94 -5.02 4.60
C LEU A 218 -34.35 -3.70 3.91
N PRO A 219 -34.90 -2.67 4.62
CA PRO A 219 -35.23 -1.40 3.98
C PRO A 219 -34.03 -0.67 3.40
N LEU A 220 -32.86 -0.76 4.06
CA LEU A 220 -31.61 -0.16 3.56
C LEU A 220 -31.14 -0.84 2.26
N PHE A 221 -31.36 -2.15 2.13
CA PHE A 221 -31.07 -2.89 0.91
C PHE A 221 -32.03 -2.55 -0.22
N GLU A 222 -33.31 -2.38 0.08
CA GLU A 222 -34.31 -1.96 -0.91
C GLU A 222 -34.01 -0.55 -1.43
N GLU A 223 -33.59 0.36 -0.54
CA GLU A 223 -33.13 1.70 -0.91
C GLU A 223 -31.89 1.66 -1.80
N ALA A 224 -30.85 0.93 -1.39
CA ALA A 224 -29.63 0.79 -2.19
C ALA A 224 -29.88 0.10 -3.55
N ALA A 225 -30.75 -0.91 -3.58
CA ALA A 225 -31.13 -1.58 -4.83
C ALA A 225 -31.93 -0.65 -5.75
N THR A 226 -32.76 0.22 -5.18
CA THR A 226 -33.49 1.25 -5.93
C THR A 226 -32.52 2.29 -6.51
N GLU A 227 -31.55 2.77 -5.74
CA GLU A 227 -30.53 3.71 -6.21
C GLU A 227 -29.73 3.14 -7.39
N VAL A 228 -29.27 1.89 -7.27
CA VAL A 228 -28.55 1.21 -8.35
C VAL A 228 -29.45 0.97 -9.56
N ALA A 229 -30.71 0.59 -9.34
CA ALA A 229 -31.67 0.42 -10.43
C ALA A 229 -31.92 1.75 -11.14
N ASP A 230 -32.07 2.85 -10.41
CA ASP A 230 -32.25 4.19 -10.96
C ASP A 230 -31.01 4.65 -11.73
N GLU A 231 -29.80 4.38 -11.24
CA GLU A 231 -28.55 4.68 -11.96
C GLU A 231 -28.45 3.90 -13.28
N VAL A 232 -28.72 2.60 -13.25
CA VAL A 232 -28.62 1.72 -14.43
C VAL A 232 -29.74 1.98 -15.43
N THR A 233 -30.92 2.36 -14.95
CA THR A 233 -32.11 2.61 -15.79
C THR A 233 -32.34 4.08 -16.10
N ALA A 234 -31.50 4.98 -15.59
CA ALA A 234 -31.57 6.40 -15.90
C ALA A 234 -31.54 6.61 -17.43
N PRO A 235 -32.46 7.42 -17.98
CA PRO A 235 -32.41 7.75 -19.39
C PRO A 235 -31.05 8.41 -19.69
N ARG A 236 -30.42 7.96 -20.78
CA ARG A 236 -29.12 8.53 -21.19
C ARG A 236 -29.24 10.05 -21.29
N PRO A 237 -28.27 10.81 -20.73
CA PRO A 237 -28.29 12.25 -20.82
C PRO A 237 -28.30 12.70 -22.28
N SER A 238 -29.12 13.70 -22.60
CA SER A 238 -29.26 14.24 -23.95
C SER A 238 -27.92 14.80 -24.44
N GLY A 239 -27.29 14.11 -25.39
CA GLY A 239 -25.95 14.44 -25.89
C GLY A 239 -25.05 13.23 -26.19
N ASP A 240 -25.37 12.05 -25.65
CA ASP A 240 -24.65 10.78 -25.91
C ASP A 240 -25.23 10.00 -27.12
N GLU A 241 -25.69 10.71 -28.14
CA GLU A 241 -26.03 10.14 -29.45
C GLU A 241 -24.82 10.22 -30.38
N GLU A 242 -23.78 9.42 -30.14
CA GLU A 242 -22.86 8.90 -31.17
C GLU A 242 -21.75 8.07 -30.52
N VAL A 243 -21.84 6.74 -30.57
CA VAL A 243 -20.79 5.88 -31.17
C VAL A 243 -21.47 4.59 -31.65
N ALA A 244 -21.72 4.51 -32.95
CA ALA A 244 -21.93 3.25 -33.67
C ALA A 244 -20.65 2.91 -34.44
#